data_AF-A0AAV8YQN2-F1
#
_entry.id   AF-A0AAV8YQN2-F1
#
_cell.length_a   1.000
_cell.length_b   1.000
_cell.length_c   1.000
_cell.angle_alpha   90.00
_cell.angle_beta   90.00
_cell.angle_gamma   90.00
#
_symmetry.space_group_name_H-M   'P 1'
#
loop_
_entity.id
_entity.type
_entity.pdbx_description
1 polymer ?
#
loop_
_entity_poly.entity_id
_entity_poly.type
_entity_poly.pdbx_seq_one_letter_code
_entity_poly.pdbx_strand_id
1 'polypeptide(L)'
;MKINPLSLVEIVAIVVVQYKDPKEAIAFLEKTEPKVKINPDAQNLCKVLAGQLYLEKLNDLEATKKIIEEVEATFDNADGVTPVHGRFYLLASQYYR
;
A
#
# COMPACT_ATOMS: atom_id res chain seq x y z
N MET A 1 -20.53 -9.47 -12.82
CA MET A 1 -20.12 -9.24 -11.42
C MET A 1 -18.83 -8.42 -11.47
N LYS A 2 -18.88 -7.10 -11.21
CA LYS A 2 -17.65 -6.29 -11.17
C LYS A 2 -17.01 -6.51 -9.80
N ILE A 3 -15.83 -7.10 -9.75
CA ILE A 3 -15.08 -7.29 -8.50
C ILE A 3 -14.77 -5.90 -7.91
N ASN A 4 -15.00 -5.74 -6.61
CA ASN A 4 -14.63 -4.52 -5.90
C ASN A 4 -13.09 -4.39 -5.93
N PRO A 5 -12.53 -3.27 -6.43
CA PRO A 5 -11.09 -3.04 -6.46
C PRO A 5 -10.42 -3.22 -5.09
N LEU A 6 -11.13 -2.91 -4.01
CA LEU A 6 -10.62 -3.03 -2.64
C LEU A 6 -10.40 -4.51 -2.26
N SER A 7 -11.35 -5.39 -2.56
CA SER A 7 -11.21 -6.83 -2.34
C SER A 7 -10.10 -7.45 -3.19
N LEU A 8 -9.85 -6.90 -4.40
CA LEU A 8 -8.72 -7.31 -5.22
C LEU A 8 -7.40 -6.99 -4.52
N VAL A 9 -7.26 -5.79 -3.94
CA VAL A 9 -6.03 -5.39 -3.23
C VAL A 9 -5.83 -6.19 -1.94
N GLU A 10 -6.90 -6.57 -1.24
CA GLU A 10 -6.78 -7.48 -0.09
C GLU A 10 -6.21 -8.85 -0.48
N ILE A 11 -6.62 -9.40 -1.63
CA ILE A 11 -6.04 -10.64 -2.16
C ILE A 11 -4.57 -10.39 -2.51
N VAL A 12 -4.27 -9.29 -3.22
CA VAL A 12 -2.90 -8.91 -3.59
C VAL A 12 -2.01 -8.81 -2.35
N ALA A 13 -2.50 -8.26 -1.24
CA ALA A 13 -1.78 -8.18 0.03
C ALA A 13 -1.33 -9.56 0.55
N ILE A 14 -2.12 -10.61 0.32
CA ILE A 14 -1.77 -11.99 0.70
C ILE A 14 -0.75 -12.56 -0.30
N VAL A 15 -0.91 -12.28 -1.59
CA VAL A 15 0.00 -12.77 -2.64
C VAL A 15 1.39 -12.16 -2.47
N VAL A 16 1.52 -10.85 -2.19
CA VAL A 16 2.82 -10.18 -2.05
C VAL A 16 3.67 -10.75 -0.91
N VAL A 17 3.05 -11.28 0.14
CA VAL A 17 3.74 -11.93 1.26
C VAL A 17 4.28 -13.33 0.88
N GLN A 18 3.72 -13.96 -0.15
CA GLN A 18 4.19 -15.26 -0.67
C GLN A 18 5.42 -15.13 -1.58
N TYR A 19 5.75 -13.92 -2.04
CA TYR A 19 6.96 -13.70 -2.83
C TYR A 19 8.20 -13.87 -1.96
N LYS A 20 9.15 -14.65 -2.47
CA LYS A 20 10.47 -14.81 -1.84
C LYS A 20 11.35 -13.57 -2.05
N ASP A 21 11.25 -12.95 -3.22
CA ASP A 21 11.97 -11.71 -3.53
C ASP A 21 11.06 -10.50 -3.30
N PRO A 22 11.41 -9.60 -2.36
CA PRO A 22 10.61 -8.40 -2.11
C PRO A 22 10.57 -7.43 -3.29
N LYS A 23 11.58 -7.43 -4.18
CA LYS A 23 11.60 -6.56 -5.35
C LYS A 23 10.57 -7.00 -6.38
N GLU A 24 10.35 -8.31 -6.53
CA GLU A 24 9.28 -8.83 -7.39
C GLU A 24 7.89 -8.48 -6.86
N ALA A 25 7.71 -8.56 -5.54
CA ALA A 25 6.47 -8.16 -4.88
C ALA A 25 6.13 -6.68 -5.09
N ILE A 26 7.14 -5.80 -4.98
CA ILE A 26 6.99 -4.37 -5.24
C ILE A 26 6.66 -4.11 -6.70
N ALA A 27 7.40 -4.71 -7.64
CA ALA A 27 7.12 -4.57 -9.08
C ALA A 27 5.71 -5.07 -9.44
N PHE A 28 5.18 -6.06 -8.71
CA PHE A 28 3.81 -6.53 -8.86
C PHE A 28 2.79 -5.51 -8.34
N LEU A 29 3.05 -4.85 -7.21
CA LEU A 29 2.22 -3.79 -6.66
C LEU A 29 2.16 -2.58 -7.59
N GLU A 30 3.30 -2.13 -8.12
CA GLU A 30 3.37 -1.03 -9.10
C GLU A 30 2.55 -1.32 -10.38
N LYS A 31 2.55 -2.58 -10.84
CA LYS A 31 1.71 -3.01 -11.97
C LYS A 31 0.21 -3.10 -11.62
N THR A 32 -0.11 -3.23 -10.34
CA THR A 32 -1.48 -3.36 -9.84
C THR A 32 -2.10 -1.99 -9.54
N GLU A 33 -1.31 -1.04 -9.07
CA GLU A 33 -1.70 0.34 -8.81
C GLU A 33 -2.57 0.99 -9.92
N PRO A 34 -2.15 1.01 -11.20
CA PRO A 34 -2.94 1.64 -12.26
C PRO A 34 -4.25 0.90 -12.58
N LYS A 35 -4.39 -0.36 -12.16
CA LYS A 35 -5.63 -1.14 -12.32
C LYS A 35 -6.65 -0.79 -11.26
N VAL A 36 -6.19 -0.35 -10.09
CA VAL A 36 -7.03 -0.02 -8.94
C VAL A 36 -7.25 1.47 -8.75
N LYS A 37 -6.66 2.32 -9.62
CA LYS A 37 -6.87 3.79 -9.66
C LYS A 37 -8.33 4.24 -9.72
N ILE A 38 -9.25 3.36 -10.10
CA ILE A 38 -10.69 3.63 -10.10
C ILE A 38 -11.25 3.79 -8.68
N ASN A 39 -10.54 3.26 -7.68
CA ASN A 39 -10.87 3.41 -6.28
C ASN A 39 -9.63 3.94 -5.53
N PRO A 40 -9.64 5.20 -5.07
CA PRO A 40 -8.49 5.81 -4.39
C PRO A 40 -8.08 5.04 -3.13
N ASP A 41 -9.01 4.42 -2.40
CA ASP A 41 -8.67 3.57 -1.25
C ASP A 41 -7.85 2.35 -1.67
N ALA A 42 -8.23 1.71 -2.76
CA ALA A 42 -7.52 0.53 -3.27
C ALA A 42 -6.11 0.93 -3.77
N GLN A 43 -5.98 2.10 -4.39
CA GLN A 43 -4.68 2.65 -4.79
C GLN A 43 -3.80 2.95 -3.56
N ASN A 44 -4.33 3.63 -2.56
CA ASN A 44 -3.62 3.94 -1.32
C ASN A 44 -3.19 2.67 -0.59
N LEU A 45 -4.04 1.65 -0.55
CA LEU A 45 -3.72 0.36 0.05
C LEU A 45 -2.56 -0.35 -0.68
N CYS A 46 -2.51 -0.29 -2.02
CA CYS A 46 -1.36 -0.79 -2.78
C CYS A 46 -0.06 -0.06 -2.41
N LYS A 47 -0.10 1.27 -2.29
CA LYS A 47 1.06 2.08 -1.89
C LYS A 47 1.53 1.73 -0.48
N VAL A 48 0.62 1.64 0.49
CA VAL A 48 0.94 1.25 1.88
C VAL A 48 1.59 -0.13 1.92
N LEU A 49 1.09 -1.11 1.16
CA LEU A 49 1.70 -2.44 1.08
C LEU A 49 3.13 -2.40 0.50
N ALA A 50 3.36 -1.56 -0.51
CA ALA A 50 4.70 -1.36 -1.05
C ALA A 50 5.62 -0.75 0.00
N GLY A 51 5.16 0.26 0.74
CA GLY A 51 5.90 0.87 1.86
C GLY A 51 6.25 -0.14 2.96
N GLN A 52 5.33 -1.04 3.31
CA GLN A 52 5.61 -2.13 4.26
C GLN A 52 6.72 -3.06 3.75
N LEU A 53 6.72 -3.40 2.46
CA LEU A 53 7.78 -4.23 1.87
C LEU A 53 9.13 -3.49 1.84
N TYR A 54 9.14 -2.20 1.50
CA TYR A 54 10.34 -1.37 1.55
C TYR A 54 10.93 -1.32 2.96
N LEU A 55 10.09 -1.11 3.97
CA LEU A 55 10.51 -1.05 5.36
C LEU A 55 10.97 -2.41 5.90
N GLU A 56 10.13 -3.45 5.79
CA GLU A 56 10.39 -4.74 6.42
C GLU A 56 11.42 -5.59 5.68
N LYS A 57 11.49 -5.49 4.34
CA LYS A 57 12.32 -6.39 3.52
C LYS A 57 13.56 -5.73 2.95
N LEU A 58 13.47 -4.46 2.57
CA LEU A 58 14.59 -3.71 1.99
C LEU A 58 15.26 -2.78 3.01
N ASN A 59 14.64 -2.56 4.18
CA ASN A 59 15.06 -1.59 5.19
C ASN A 59 15.25 -0.18 4.59
N ASP A 60 14.46 0.14 3.56
CA ASP A 60 14.55 1.39 2.81
C ASP A 60 13.61 2.42 3.42
N LEU A 61 14.16 3.19 4.35
CA LEU A 61 13.46 4.23 5.08
C LEU A 61 13.10 5.42 4.19
N GLU A 62 13.90 5.70 3.17
CA GLU A 62 13.70 6.87 2.31
C GLU A 62 12.51 6.65 1.36
N ALA A 63 12.46 5.47 0.73
CA ALA A 63 11.32 5.06 -0.09
C ALA A 63 10.03 4.95 0.74
N THR A 64 10.12 4.37 1.93
CA THR A 64 8.96 4.23 2.83
C THR A 64 8.39 5.59 3.23
N LYS A 65 9.24 6.55 3.60
CA LYS A 65 8.81 7.91 3.98
C LYS A 65 8.08 8.60 2.84
N LYS A 66 8.61 8.52 1.61
CA LYS A 66 7.99 9.11 0.43
C LYS A 66 6.59 8.54 0.17
N ILE A 67 6.44 7.23 0.34
CA ILE A 67 5.13 6.56 0.24
C ILE A 67 4.17 7.06 1.33
N ILE A 68 4.64 7.22 2.56
CA ILE A 68 3.83 7.74 3.66
C ILE A 68 3.32 9.15 3.33
N GLU A 69 4.21 10.07 2.90
CA GLU A 69 3.84 11.43 2.53
C GLU A 69 2.84 11.49 1.37
N GLU A 70 3.02 10.65 0.34
CA GLU A 70 2.09 10.57 -0.80
C GLU A 70 0.70 10.06 -0.40
N VAL A 71 0.65 9.05 0.48
CA VAL A 71 -0.61 8.47 0.95
C VAL A 71 -1.32 9.43 1.91
N GLU A 72 -0.58 10.12 2.79
CA GLU A 72 -1.09 11.14 3.71
C GLU A 72 -1.75 12.30 2.96
N ALA A 73 -1.08 12.83 1.92
CA ALA A 73 -1.64 13.88 1.07
C ALA A 73 -2.93 13.44 0.34
N THR A 74 -3.11 12.14 0.11
CA THR A 74 -4.33 11.60 -0.51
C THR A 74 -5.46 11.47 0.53
N PHE A 75 -5.14 11.21 1.80
CA PHE A 75 -6.12 11.15 2.88
C PHE A 75 -6.64 12.51 3.32
N ASP A 76 -5.81 13.55 3.31
CA ASP A 76 -6.27 14.93 3.57
C ASP A 76 -7.37 15.39 2.60
N ASN A 77 -7.46 14.75 1.43
CA ASN A 77 -8.49 15.01 0.42
C ASN A 77 -9.70 14.04 0.49
N ALA A 78 -9.65 13.02 1.35
CA ALA A 78 -10.68 11.99 1.44
C ALA A 78 -11.61 12.22 2.64
N ASP A 79 -12.91 12.42 2.37
CA ASP A 79 -13.93 12.59 3.41
C ASP A 79 -14.27 11.21 4.04
N GLY A 80 -13.56 10.85 5.13
CA GLY A 80 -13.90 9.73 6.01
C GLY A 80 -12.77 8.74 6.32
N VAL A 81 -12.92 8.02 7.44
CA VAL A 81 -11.98 6.96 7.85
C VAL A 81 -12.29 5.68 7.10
N THR A 82 -11.37 5.26 6.25
CA THR A 82 -11.45 4.00 5.49
C THR A 82 -10.55 2.93 6.10
N PRO A 83 -10.75 1.63 5.81
CA PRO A 83 -9.92 0.54 6.36
C PRO A 83 -8.42 0.68 6.04
N VAL A 84 -8.08 1.49 5.04
CA VAL A 84 -6.70 1.78 4.62
C VAL A 84 -5.96 2.61 5.68
N HIS A 85 -6.66 3.48 6.41
CA HIS A 85 -6.07 4.32 7.46
C HIS A 85 -5.41 3.48 8.55
N GLY A 86 -6.06 2.37 8.97
CA GLY A 86 -5.50 1.48 9.98
C GLY A 86 -4.17 0.87 9.55
N ARG A 87 -4.04 0.46 8.28
CA ARG A 87 -2.77 -0.08 7.75
C ARG A 87 -1.72 1.01 7.55
N PHE A 88 -2.13 2.19 7.13
CA PHE A 88 -1.25 3.35 7.00
C PHE A 88 -0.64 3.74 8.35
N TYR A 89 -1.47 3.91 9.39
CA TYR A 89 -0.97 4.24 10.73
C TYR A 89 -0.08 3.13 11.30
N LEU A 90 -0.38 1.86 11.00
CA LEU A 90 0.50 0.75 11.37
C LEU A 90 1.88 0.87 10.71
N LEU A 91 1.93 1.14 9.40
CA LEU A 91 3.18 1.35 8.66
C LEU A 91 3.94 2.56 9.22
N ALA A 92 3.27 3.70 9.40
CA ALA A 92 3.89 4.89 9.97
C ALA A 92 4.43 4.61 11.38
N SER A 93 3.67 3.91 12.22
CA SER A 93 4.14 3.50 13.54
C SER A 93 5.35 2.56 13.48
N GLN A 94 5.45 1.67 12.50
CA GLN A 94 6.63 0.83 12.29
C GLN A 94 7.84 1.65 11.81
N TYR A 95 7.60 2.67 10.98
CA TYR A 95 8.63 3.55 10.45
C TYR A 95 9.24 4.48 11.52
N TYR A 96 8.40 5.06 12.38
CA TYR A 96 8.84 5.99 13.44
C TYR A 96 9.30 5.29 14.73
N ARG A 97 9.25 3.96 14.79
CA ARG A 97 9.65 3.16 15.96
C ARG A 97 11.16 2.96 16.01
#